data_AF-A0A1F5ZZ29-F1
#
_entry.id   AF-A0A1F5ZZ29-F1
#
_cell.length_a   1.000
_cell.length_b   1.000
_cell.length_c   1.000
_cell.angle_alpha   90.00
_cell.angle_beta   90.00
_cell.angle_gamma   90.00
#
_symmetry.space_group_name_H-M   'P 1'
#
loop_
_entity.id
_entity.type
_entity.pdbx_description
1 polymer ?
#
loop_
_entity_poly.entity_id
_entity_poly.type
_entity_poly.pdbx_seq_one_letter_code
_entity_poly.pdbx_strand_id
1 'polypeptide(L)'
;MVWIPKFRLPILGGNTESTLKKILSGICLRQGWEIDEMEVMPDHVHIFLSFPPTISISEAVQILKGTSSMRLREEAHDQRAT
;
A
#
# COMPACT_ATOMS: atom_id res chain seq x y z
N MET A 1 11.05 0.01 -2.93
CA MET A 1 10.86 0.28 -1.49
C MET A 1 10.19 -0.92 -0.81
N VAL A 2 10.46 -1.11 0.49
CA VAL A 2 9.93 -2.24 1.28
C VAL A 2 9.43 -1.74 2.63
N TRP A 3 8.29 -2.24 3.11
CA TRP A 3 7.85 -2.00 4.49
C TRP A 3 7.08 -3.17 5.08
N ILE A 4 6.99 -3.17 6.41
CA ILE A 4 6.27 -4.15 7.22
C ILE A 4 5.05 -3.52 7.90
N PRO A 5 3.97 -4.29 8.16
CA PRO A 5 2.89 -3.89 9.04
C PRO A 5 3.37 -3.80 10.49
N LYS A 6 2.57 -3.16 11.35
CA LYS A 6 2.89 -2.98 12.77
C LYS A 6 3.12 -4.35 13.42
N PHE A 7 4.24 -4.49 14.14
CA PHE A 7 4.68 -5.74 14.78
C PHE A 7 4.91 -6.93 13.83
N ARG A 8 5.04 -6.68 12.51
CA ARG A 8 5.22 -7.74 11.50
C ARG A 8 4.11 -8.81 11.56
N LEU A 9 2.89 -8.39 11.91
CA LEU A 9 1.74 -9.30 11.94
C LEU A 9 1.42 -9.79 10.52
N PRO A 10 1.12 -11.08 10.31
CA PRO A 10 0.84 -11.65 9.00
C PRO A 10 -0.60 -11.32 8.52
N ILE A 11 -0.94 -10.03 8.44
CA ILE A 11 -2.31 -9.53 8.18
C ILE A 11 -2.58 -9.20 6.72
N LEU A 12 -1.58 -9.29 5.84
CA LEU A 12 -1.69 -8.88 4.43
C LEU A 12 -2.08 -10.03 3.50
N GLY A 13 -2.55 -11.16 4.01
CA GLY A 13 -2.96 -12.31 3.21
C GLY A 13 -4.40 -12.26 2.70
N GLY A 14 -4.71 -13.10 1.72
CA GLY A 14 -6.08 -13.31 1.24
C GLY A 14 -6.72 -12.05 0.65
N ASN A 15 -7.92 -11.71 1.10
CA ASN A 15 -8.65 -10.57 0.55
C ASN A 15 -7.91 -9.24 0.77
N THR A 16 -7.22 -9.09 1.91
CA THR A 16 -6.43 -7.90 2.25
C THR A 16 -5.29 -7.66 1.28
N GLU A 17 -4.66 -8.73 0.75
CA GLU A 17 -3.62 -8.63 -0.28
C GLU A 17 -4.17 -7.92 -1.53
N SER A 18 -5.30 -8.44 -2.03
CA SER A 18 -5.92 -7.95 -3.26
C SER A 18 -6.42 -6.51 -3.11
N THR A 19 -6.99 -6.17 -1.96
CA THR A 19 -7.41 -4.82 -1.62
C THR A 19 -6.20 -3.89 -1.56
N LEU A 20 -5.13 -4.29 -0.88
CA LEU A 20 -3.93 -3.46 -0.76
C LEU A 20 -3.31 -3.18 -2.13
N LYS A 21 -3.19 -4.20 -2.99
CA LYS A 21 -2.71 -4.03 -4.37
C LYS A 21 -3.57 -3.00 -5.13
N LYS A 22 -4.90 -3.12 -5.07
CA LYS A 22 -5.83 -2.14 -5.69
C LYS A 22 -5.64 -0.72 -5.14
N ILE A 23 -5.51 -0.57 -3.83
CA ILE A 23 -5.32 0.74 -3.19
C ILE A 23 -4.01 1.38 -3.64
N LEU A 24 -2.90 0.62 -3.61
CA LEU A 24 -1.57 1.12 -4.00
C LEU A 24 -1.53 1.50 -5.48
N SER A 25 -2.07 0.66 -6.37
CA SER A 25 -2.22 0.99 -7.79
C SER A 25 -3.06 2.25 -7.99
N GLY A 26 -4.16 2.39 -7.25
CA GLY A 26 -4.99 3.60 -7.30
C GLY A 26 -4.29 4.86 -6.78
N ILE A 27 -3.41 4.74 -5.78
CA ILE A 27 -2.58 5.86 -5.29
C ILE A 27 -1.60 6.29 -6.38
N CYS A 28 -0.86 5.34 -6.95
CA CYS A 28 0.15 5.63 -7.98
C CYS A 28 -0.48 6.23 -9.23
N LEU A 29 -1.63 5.70 -9.67
CA LEU A 29 -2.39 6.25 -10.79
C LEU A 29 -2.79 7.72 -10.56
N ARG A 30 -3.25 8.07 -9.36
CA ARG A 30 -3.62 9.46 -9.04
C ARG A 30 -2.41 10.41 -8.98
N GLN A 31 -1.25 9.88 -8.61
CA GLN A 31 0.00 10.66 -8.54
C GLN A 31 0.75 10.69 -9.88
N GLY A 32 0.33 9.91 -10.88
CA GLY A 32 1.08 9.73 -12.12
C GLY A 32 2.40 8.98 -11.93
N TRP A 33 2.47 8.08 -10.94
CA TRP A 33 3.64 7.23 -10.70
C TRP A 33 3.47 5.87 -11.37
N GLU A 34 4.59 5.30 -11.80
CA GLU A 34 4.64 3.99 -12.45
C GLU A 34 5.09 2.92 -11.45
N ILE A 35 4.40 1.79 -11.46
CA ILE A 35 4.74 0.61 -10.65
C ILE A 35 5.39 -0.39 -11.59
N ASP A 36 6.70 -0.60 -11.45
CA ASP A 36 7.41 -1.59 -12.25
C ASP A 36 7.17 -3.01 -11.71
N GLU A 37 7.09 -3.15 -10.38
CA GLU A 37 6.84 -4.44 -9.71
C GLU A 37 6.16 -4.23 -8.35
N MET A 38 5.26 -5.14 -7.95
CA MET A 38 4.57 -5.08 -6.65
C MET A 38 4.24 -6.47 -6.13
N GLU A 39 4.93 -6.86 -5.06
CA GLU A 39 4.72 -8.12 -4.36
C GLU A 39 4.26 -7.87 -2.92
N VAL A 40 3.23 -8.61 -2.51
CA VAL A 40 2.65 -8.49 -1.17
C VAL A 40 2.72 -9.86 -0.51
N MET A 41 3.50 -9.94 0.56
CA MET A 41 3.61 -11.12 1.40
C MET A 41 2.78 -10.91 2.67
N PRO A 42 2.39 -11.97 3.39
CA PRO A 42 1.52 -11.86 4.56
C PRO A 42 2.00 -10.83 5.60
N ASP A 43 3.32 -10.68 5.75
CA ASP A 43 3.97 -9.85 6.77
C ASP A 43 4.79 -8.68 6.21
N HIS A 44 4.82 -8.43 4.89
CA HIS A 44 5.56 -7.31 4.30
C HIS A 44 5.16 -7.01 2.85
N VAL A 45 5.52 -5.82 2.35
CA VAL A 45 5.23 -5.36 0.98
C VAL A 45 6.53 -4.95 0.31
N HIS A 46 6.72 -5.42 -0.92
CA HIS A 46 7.77 -4.98 -1.84
C HIS A 46 7.11 -4.23 -3.00
N ILE A 47 7.59 -3.03 -3.30
CA ILE A 47 7.10 -2.29 -4.45
C ILE A 47 8.25 -1.53 -5.11
N PHE A 48 8.41 -1.72 -6.40
CA PHE A 48 9.36 -0.98 -7.24
C PHE A 48 8.58 0.09 -8.00
N LEU A 49 9.03 1.33 -7.87
CA LEU A 49 8.29 2.52 -8.28
C LEU A 49 9.20 3.49 -9.00
N SER A 50 8.67 4.06 -10.08
CA SER A 50 9.25 5.16 -10.82
C SER A 50 8.38 6.41 -10.61
N PHE A 51 8.97 7.47 -10.07
CA PHE A 51 8.29 8.73 -9.72
C PHE A 51 9.19 9.95 -9.99
N PRO A 52 8.63 11.16 -10.14
CA PRO A 52 9.41 12.35 -10.47
C PRO A 52 10.50 12.65 -9.44
N PRO A 53 11.71 13.09 -9.87
CA PRO A 53 12.83 13.37 -8.96
C PRO A 53 12.60 14.57 -8.04
N THR A 54 11.56 15.37 -8.30
CA THR A 54 11.13 16.48 -7.43
C THR A 54 10.44 15.99 -6.17
N ILE A 55 9.94 14.75 -6.15
CA ILE A 55 9.29 14.14 -4.99
C ILE A 55 10.35 13.44 -4.15
N SER A 56 10.38 13.76 -2.85
CA SER A 56 11.29 13.07 -1.93
C SER A 56 10.85 11.63 -1.68
N ILE A 57 11.81 10.74 -1.43
CA ILE A 57 11.50 9.34 -1.07
C ILE A 57 10.62 9.29 0.19
N SER A 58 10.87 10.15 1.18
CA SER A 58 10.08 10.24 2.41
C SER A 58 8.62 10.60 2.13
N GLU A 59 8.39 11.53 1.21
CA GLU A 59 7.05 11.94 0.81
C GLU A 59 6.32 10.81 0.08
N ALA A 60 7.00 10.12 -0.85
CA ALA A 60 6.45 8.96 -1.53
C ALA A 60 6.02 7.86 -0.55
N VAL A 61 6.90 7.54 0.41
CA VAL A 61 6.62 6.54 1.46
C VAL A 61 5.47 6.99 2.37
N GLN A 62 5.41 8.26 2.75
CA GLN A 62 4.33 8.82 3.58
C GLN A 62 2.97 8.68 2.90
N ILE A 63 2.89 9.04 1.61
CA ILE A 63 1.65 8.93 0.83
C ILE A 63 1.22 7.47 0.71
N LEU A 64 2.13 6.58 0.27
CA LEU A 64 1.82 5.18 0.04
C LEU A 64 1.37 4.48 1.33
N LYS A 65 2.17 4.56 2.40
CA LYS A 65 1.86 3.88 3.68
C LYS A 65 0.69 4.54 4.40
N GLY A 66 0.63 5.87 4.41
CA GLY A 66 -0.42 6.62 5.11
C GLY A 66 -1.79 6.37 4.49
N THR A 67 -1.93 6.61 3.18
CA THR A 67 -3.20 6.44 2.48
C THR A 67 -3.64 4.98 2.42
N SER A 68 -2.72 4.03 2.19
CA SER A 68 -3.09 2.61 2.21
C SER A 68 -3.56 2.14 3.58
N SER A 69 -2.91 2.59 4.65
CA SER A 69 -3.32 2.23 6.00
C SER A 69 -4.68 2.80 6.39
N MET A 70 -5.00 4.01 5.96
CA MET A 70 -6.32 4.62 6.20
C MET A 70 -7.41 3.82 5.50
N ARG A 71 -7.28 3.62 4.18
CA ARG A 71 -8.28 2.91 3.36
C ARG A 71 -8.50 1.47 3.76
N LEU A 72 -7.44 0.74 4.12
CA LEU A 72 -7.56 -0.63 4.62
C LEU A 72 -8.36 -0.71 5.92
N ARG A 73 -8.26 0.30 6.80
CA ARG A 73 -9.03 0.33 8.05
C ARG A 73 -10.50 0.69 7.81
N GLU A 74 -10.77 1.58 6.86
CA GLU A 74 -12.13 1.92 6.46
C GLU A 74 -12.85 0.68 5.90
N GLU A 75 -12.24 -0.03 4.94
CA GLU A 75 -12.83 -1.26 4.40
C GLU A 75 -13.03 -2.36 5.46
N ALA A 76 -12.06 -2.51 6.38
CA ALA A 76 -12.19 -3.49 7.46
C ALA A 76 -13.28 -3.13 8.49
N HIS A 77 -13.60 -1.85 8.64
CA HIS A 77 -14.70 -1.39 9.49
C HIS A 77 -16.05 -1.67 8.81
N ASP A 78 -16.19 -1.38 7.52
CA ASP A 78 -17.41 -1.63 6.76
C ASP A 78 -17.78 -3.11 6.71
N GLN A 79 -16.80 -4.01 6.59
CA GLN A 79 -16.99 -5.46 6.62
C GLN A 79 -17.42 -6.01 7.99
N ARG A 80 -17.28 -5.24 9.08
CA ARG A 80 -17.74 -5.61 10.43
C ARG A 80 -19.11 -5.05 10.76
N ALA A 81 -19.56 -4.05 9.99
CA ALA A 81 -20.86 -3.40 10.16
C ALA A 81 -21.99 -4.06 9.34
N THR A 82 -21.65 -5.05 8.51
CA THR A 82 -22.56 -5.91 7.72
C THR A 82 -22.55 -7.33 8.29
#